data_AF-A0A353G6J4-F1
#
_entry.id   AF-A0A353G6J4-F1
#
_cell.length_a   1.000
_cell.length_b   1.000
_cell.length_c   1.000
_cell.angle_alpha   90.00
_cell.angle_beta   90.00
_cell.angle_gamma   90.00
#
_symmetry.space_group_name_H-M   'P 1'
#
loop_
_entity.id
_entity.type
_entity.pdbx_description
1 polymer ?
#
loop_
_entity_poly.entity_id
_entity_poly.type
_entity_poly.pdbx_seq_one_letter_code
_entity_poly.pdbx_strand_id
1 'polypeptide(L)'
;VGKMRKKFASQYGFVVPEIKVSDDISISDKSYHIRIHGTTIASNILRLGEVLVVTGNGRKPRIPGDDIREPAFGMPAVSIMETFTEDLKREGFHPIDNVSVVLTHLSEVIRNNLPQLLSYKDVKIL
;
A
#
# COMPACT_ATOMS: atom_id res chain seq x y z
N VAL A 1 -6.69 3.17 -8.04
CA VAL A 1 -6.21 4.55 -7.82
C VAL A 1 -7.33 5.62 -7.79
N GLY A 2 -8.25 5.68 -8.76
CA GLY A 2 -9.27 6.75 -8.80
C GLY A 2 -10.15 6.89 -7.54
N LYS A 3 -10.56 5.78 -6.90
CA LYS A 3 -11.29 5.80 -5.62
C LYS A 3 -10.48 6.43 -4.48
N MET A 4 -9.16 6.17 -4.44
CA MET A 4 -8.26 6.77 -3.46
C MET A 4 -8.18 8.29 -3.64
N ARG A 5 -7.92 8.77 -4.88
CA ARG A 5 -7.84 10.21 -5.17
C ARG A 5 -9.13 10.95 -4.78
N LYS A 6 -10.30 10.37 -5.07
CA LYS A 6 -11.60 10.91 -4.64
C LYS A 6 -11.72 11.00 -3.12
N LYS A 7 -11.31 9.94 -2.38
CA LYS A 7 -11.33 9.94 -0.91
C LYS A 7 -10.46 11.06 -0.34
N PHE A 8 -9.28 11.30 -0.90
CA PHE A 8 -8.40 12.40 -0.48
C PHE A 8 -9.02 13.78 -0.72
N ALA A 9 -9.63 14.00 -1.89
CA ALA A 9 -10.31 15.25 -2.19
C ALA A 9 -11.45 15.54 -1.19
N SER A 10 -12.26 14.53 -0.87
CA SER A 10 -13.35 14.68 0.09
C SER A 10 -12.89 14.85 1.54
N GLN A 11 -11.80 14.19 1.95
CA GLN A 11 -11.35 14.20 3.35
C GLN A 11 -10.43 15.38 3.70
N TYR A 12 -9.58 15.82 2.75
CA TYR A 12 -8.52 16.79 3.01
C TYR A 12 -8.67 18.07 2.16
N GLY A 13 -9.70 18.17 1.31
CA GLY A 13 -9.84 19.28 0.36
C GLY A 13 -8.73 19.30 -0.70
N PHE A 14 -7.97 18.20 -0.83
CA PHE A 14 -6.77 18.12 -1.65
C PHE A 14 -6.96 17.13 -2.80
N VAL A 15 -6.83 17.63 -4.03
CA VAL A 15 -6.83 16.78 -5.21
C VAL A 15 -5.43 16.22 -5.41
N VAL A 16 -5.25 14.94 -5.11
CA VAL A 16 -4.00 14.23 -5.39
C VAL A 16 -3.66 14.37 -6.88
N PRO A 17 -2.42 14.80 -7.23
CA PRO A 17 -1.95 14.87 -8.61
C PRO A 17 -2.13 13.56 -9.39
N GLU A 18 -1.92 13.62 -10.70
CA GLU A 18 -1.90 12.41 -11.51
C GLU A 18 -0.81 11.44 -11.03
N ILE A 19 -1.18 10.17 -10.83
CA ILE A 19 -0.25 9.10 -10.47
C ILE A 19 0.09 8.34 -11.75
N LYS A 20 1.35 8.42 -12.15
CA LYS A 20 1.88 7.67 -13.30
C LYS A 20 2.47 6.34 -12.82
N VAL A 21 2.15 5.27 -13.53
CA VAL A 21 2.72 3.94 -13.32
C VAL A 21 3.62 3.65 -14.52
N SER A 22 4.85 3.23 -14.26
CA SER A 22 5.85 2.90 -15.27
C SER A 22 6.69 1.73 -14.79
N ASP A 23 7.09 0.88 -15.73
CA ASP A 23 8.03 -0.19 -15.45
C ASP A 23 9.45 0.36 -15.39
N ASP A 24 10.25 -0.15 -14.45
CA ASP A 24 11.66 0.21 -14.28
C ASP A 24 12.46 -1.06 -14.05
N ILE A 25 13.12 -1.54 -15.10
CA ILE A 25 13.95 -2.76 -15.09
C ILE A 25 15.18 -2.67 -14.17
N SER A 26 15.49 -1.50 -13.62
CA SER A 26 16.60 -1.33 -12.68
C SER A 26 16.22 -1.66 -11.22
N ILE A 27 14.92 -1.77 -10.90
CA ILE A 27 14.48 -2.12 -9.54
C ILE A 27 14.58 -3.62 -9.30
N SER A 28 14.61 -4.02 -8.04
CA SER A 28 14.66 -5.43 -7.67
C SER A 28 13.44 -6.19 -8.19
N ASP A 29 13.63 -7.47 -8.51
CA ASP A 29 12.55 -8.34 -8.95
C ASP A 29 11.38 -8.33 -7.99
N LYS A 30 10.16 -8.35 -8.56
CA LYS A 30 8.89 -8.37 -7.83
C LYS A 30 8.82 -7.26 -6.77
N SER A 31 9.35 -6.07 -7.04
CA SER A 31 9.26 -4.93 -6.13
C SER A 31 8.51 -3.76 -6.76
N TYR A 32 8.13 -2.79 -5.94
CA TYR A 32 7.63 -1.50 -6.42
C TYR A 32 8.29 -0.36 -5.65
N HIS A 33 8.45 0.77 -6.33
CA HIS A 33 8.94 2.02 -5.75
C HIS A 33 7.85 3.09 -5.86
N ILE A 34 7.62 3.82 -4.78
CA ILE A 34 6.78 5.02 -4.77
C ILE A 34 7.72 6.23 -4.82
N ARG A 35 7.63 7.00 -5.91
CA ARG A 35 8.47 8.17 -6.13
C ARG A 35 7.65 9.46 -6.09
N ILE A 36 8.19 10.50 -5.45
CA ILE A 36 7.66 11.87 -5.48
C ILE A 36 8.74 12.77 -6.07
N HIS A 37 8.40 13.55 -7.12
CA HIS A 37 9.33 14.40 -7.86
C HIS A 37 10.62 13.68 -8.29
N GLY A 38 10.49 12.42 -8.73
CA GLY A 38 11.61 11.57 -9.16
C GLY A 38 12.40 10.91 -8.02
N THR A 39 12.19 11.31 -6.77
CA THR A 39 12.88 10.74 -5.61
C THR A 39 12.10 9.55 -5.05
N THR A 40 12.77 8.41 -4.81
CA THR A 40 12.14 7.25 -4.15
C THR A 40 11.88 7.58 -2.68
N ILE A 41 10.59 7.59 -2.30
CA ILE A 41 10.15 7.87 -0.93
C ILE A 41 9.89 6.59 -0.17
N ALA A 42 9.36 5.57 -0.85
CA ALA A 42 9.15 4.26 -0.27
C ALA A 42 9.35 3.16 -1.31
N SER A 43 9.68 1.96 -0.85
CA SER A 43 9.78 0.76 -1.68
C SER A 43 9.36 -0.45 -0.88
N ASN A 44 8.86 -1.49 -1.56
CA ASN A 44 8.63 -2.78 -0.92
C ASN A 44 8.67 -3.92 -1.94
N ILE A 45 8.91 -5.13 -1.44
CA ILE A 45 8.79 -6.38 -2.18
C ILE A 45 7.32 -6.78 -2.25
N LEU A 46 6.89 -7.21 -3.42
CA LEU A 46 5.57 -7.76 -3.73
C LEU A 46 5.65 -9.29 -3.73
N ARG A 47 4.95 -9.92 -2.79
CA ARG A 47 4.91 -11.37 -2.64
C ARG A 47 3.79 -11.95 -3.50
N LEU A 48 4.10 -12.20 -4.77
CA LEU A 48 3.14 -12.72 -5.75
C LEU A 48 2.57 -14.07 -5.30
N GLY A 49 1.25 -14.28 -5.46
CA GLY A 49 0.57 -15.50 -5.03
C GLY A 49 0.33 -15.59 -3.52
N GLU A 50 0.63 -14.53 -2.77
CA GLU A 50 0.39 -14.43 -1.33
C GLU A 50 -0.61 -13.31 -1.02
N VAL A 51 -1.30 -13.46 0.11
CA VAL A 51 -2.17 -12.48 0.74
C VAL A 51 -1.62 -12.11 2.11
N LEU A 52 -1.92 -10.89 2.56
CA LEU A 52 -1.47 -10.35 3.82
C LEU A 52 -2.57 -10.43 4.87
N VAL A 53 -2.25 -10.87 6.08
CA VAL A 53 -3.13 -10.77 7.25
C VAL A 53 -2.46 -9.89 8.30
N VAL A 54 -3.04 -8.71 8.57
CA VAL A 54 -2.56 -7.83 9.64
C VAL A 54 -3.02 -8.37 10.98
N THR A 55 -2.07 -8.71 11.85
CA THR A 55 -2.34 -9.32 13.16
C THR A 55 -2.26 -8.29 14.28
N GLY A 56 -1.41 -7.27 14.15
CA GLY A 56 -1.18 -6.30 15.22
C GLY A 56 -0.71 -6.99 16.51
N ASN A 57 -1.43 -6.76 17.61
CA ASN A 57 -1.24 -7.47 18.88
C ASN A 57 -2.21 -8.67 19.06
N GLY A 58 -2.97 -8.99 18.03
CA GLY A 58 -3.95 -10.07 18.03
C GLY A 58 -3.33 -11.45 17.78
N ARG A 59 -4.20 -12.46 17.69
CA ARG A 59 -3.77 -13.82 17.37
C ARG A 59 -3.34 -13.95 15.90
N LYS A 60 -2.39 -14.84 15.63
CA LYS A 60 -1.99 -15.22 14.27
C LYS A 60 -2.93 -16.30 13.69
N PRO A 61 -3.04 -16.39 12.35
CA PRO A 61 -3.66 -17.55 11.69
C PRO A 61 -2.98 -18.86 12.09
N ARG A 62 -3.74 -19.96 12.09
CA ARG A 62 -3.13 -21.29 12.29
C ARG A 62 -2.40 -21.78 11.05
N ILE A 63 -2.78 -21.25 9.90
CA ILE A 63 -2.18 -21.53 8.60
C ILE A 63 -0.74 -20.99 8.59
N PRO A 64 0.25 -21.82 8.20
CA PRO A 64 1.64 -21.39 8.10
C PRO A 64 1.80 -20.21 7.13
N GLY A 65 2.67 -19.28 7.52
CA GLY A 65 3.03 -18.12 6.72
C GLY A 65 4.26 -17.42 7.28
N ASP A 66 4.76 -16.44 6.52
CA ASP A 66 5.93 -15.67 6.88
C ASP A 66 5.53 -14.47 7.75
N ASP A 67 6.18 -14.32 8.90
CA ASP A 67 6.04 -13.11 9.71
C ASP A 67 6.70 -11.92 9.00
N ILE A 68 5.90 -10.89 8.75
CA ILE A 68 6.34 -9.67 8.06
C ILE A 68 5.77 -8.41 8.74
N ARG A 69 6.20 -7.26 8.24
CA ARG A 69 5.63 -5.95 8.57
C ARG A 69 4.84 -5.47 7.36
N GLU A 70 3.61 -5.02 7.57
CA GLU A 70 2.88 -4.39 6.49
C GLU A 70 3.52 -3.02 6.15
N PRO A 71 3.56 -2.62 4.87
CA PRO A 71 4.40 -1.51 4.43
C PRO A 71 3.84 -0.12 4.72
N ALA A 72 2.54 0.03 4.94
CA ALA A 72 1.94 1.34 5.13
C ALA A 72 2.23 1.90 6.52
N PHE A 73 1.88 1.15 7.57
CA PHE A 73 1.97 1.59 8.97
C PHE A 73 3.00 0.81 9.80
N GLY A 74 3.69 -0.18 9.23
CA GLY A 74 4.66 -1.02 9.94
C GLY A 74 4.03 -2.01 10.92
N MET A 75 2.75 -2.34 10.78
CA MET A 75 2.07 -3.27 11.69
C MET A 75 2.58 -4.71 11.51
N PRO A 76 2.65 -5.50 12.60
CA PRO A 76 2.85 -6.95 12.50
C PRO A 76 1.79 -7.60 11.62
N ALA A 77 2.24 -8.42 10.68
CA ALA A 77 1.39 -9.13 9.75
C ALA A 77 2.01 -10.49 9.39
N VAL A 78 1.21 -11.35 8.77
CA VAL A 78 1.63 -12.65 8.25
C VAL A 78 1.31 -12.70 6.76
N SER A 79 2.29 -13.14 5.97
CA SER A 79 2.13 -13.40 4.53
C SER A 79 1.79 -14.88 4.33
N ILE A 80 0.70 -15.17 3.63
CA ILE A 80 0.16 -16.53 3.50
C ILE A 80 -0.20 -16.76 2.04
N MET A 81 -0.01 -17.98 1.51
CA MET A 81 -0.41 -18.30 0.14
C MET A 81 -1.89 -18.03 -0.09
N GLU A 82 -2.22 -17.42 -1.23
CA GLU A 82 -3.59 -17.02 -1.57
C GLU A 82 -4.56 -18.20 -1.66
N THR A 83 -4.05 -19.42 -1.88
CA THR A 83 -4.81 -20.67 -1.87
C THR A 83 -5.54 -20.92 -0.56
N PHE A 84 -5.06 -20.34 0.55
CA PHE A 84 -5.65 -20.47 1.88
C PHE A 84 -6.66 -19.35 2.22
N THR A 85 -7.00 -18.48 1.27
CA THR A 85 -7.89 -17.33 1.49
C THR A 85 -9.22 -17.72 2.14
N GLU A 86 -9.84 -18.81 1.69
CA GLU A 86 -11.13 -19.25 2.25
C GLU A 86 -10.99 -19.80 3.67
N ASP A 87 -9.90 -20.50 3.98
CA ASP A 87 -9.61 -20.99 5.33
C ASP A 87 -9.33 -19.82 6.28
N LEU A 88 -8.58 -18.81 5.85
CA LEU A 88 -8.36 -17.58 6.62
C LEU A 88 -9.66 -16.87 6.97
N LYS A 89 -10.58 -16.76 6.01
CA LYS A 89 -11.91 -16.18 6.24
C LYS A 89 -12.74 -17.01 7.23
N ARG A 90 -12.68 -18.35 7.15
CA ARG A 90 -13.34 -19.24 8.12
C ARG A 90 -12.76 -19.10 9.52
N GLU A 91 -11.46 -18.86 9.63
CA GLU A 91 -10.80 -18.48 10.88
C GLU A 91 -11.15 -17.06 11.34
N GLY A 92 -11.90 -16.26 10.57
CA GLY A 92 -12.28 -14.88 10.95
C GLY A 92 -11.21 -13.83 10.66
N PHE A 93 -10.21 -14.16 9.84
CA PHE A 93 -9.25 -13.18 9.34
C PHE A 93 -9.73 -12.51 8.05
N HIS A 94 -9.15 -11.35 7.78
CA HIS A 94 -9.40 -10.57 6.58
C HIS A 94 -8.13 -10.55 5.72
N PRO A 95 -7.96 -11.53 4.81
CA PRO A 95 -6.82 -11.52 3.89
C PRO A 95 -6.90 -10.32 2.96
N ILE A 96 -5.77 -9.64 2.79
CA ILE A 96 -5.61 -8.44 1.98
C ILE A 96 -4.77 -8.80 0.77
N ASP A 97 -5.30 -8.57 -0.42
CA ASP A 97 -4.59 -8.82 -1.67
C ASP A 97 -3.46 -7.80 -1.91
N ASN A 98 -2.49 -8.20 -2.72
CA ASN A 98 -1.32 -7.39 -3.06
C ASN A 98 -1.65 -5.99 -3.62
N VAL A 99 -2.71 -5.86 -4.43
CA VAL A 99 -3.10 -4.56 -5.01
C VAL A 99 -3.60 -3.64 -3.89
N SER A 100 -4.41 -4.17 -2.98
CA SER A 100 -4.90 -3.47 -1.79
C SER A 100 -3.76 -3.04 -0.87
N VAL A 101 -2.73 -3.88 -0.68
CA VAL A 101 -1.51 -3.53 0.07
C VAL A 101 -0.79 -2.33 -0.57
N VAL A 102 -0.52 -2.37 -1.88
CA VAL A 102 0.16 -1.28 -2.60
C VAL A 102 -0.66 0.01 -2.54
N LEU A 103 -1.98 -0.06 -2.73
CA LEU A 103 -2.85 1.12 -2.66
C LEU A 103 -2.87 1.72 -1.24
N THR A 104 -2.84 0.90 -0.20
CA THR A 104 -2.80 1.38 1.18
C THR A 104 -1.47 2.08 1.46
N HIS A 105 -0.37 1.48 1.05
CA HIS A 105 0.96 2.07 1.19
C HIS A 105 1.08 3.39 0.41
N LEU A 106 0.62 3.43 -0.83
CA LEU A 106 0.60 4.67 -1.63
C LEU A 106 -0.23 5.77 -0.98
N SER A 107 -1.41 5.44 -0.44
CA SER A 107 -2.24 6.40 0.29
C SER A 107 -1.49 6.97 1.48
N GLU A 108 -0.79 6.11 2.23
CA GLU A 108 -0.03 6.52 3.40
C GLU A 108 1.14 7.44 3.03
N VAL A 109 1.91 7.07 2.01
CA VAL A 109 3.01 7.90 1.50
C VAL A 109 2.51 9.26 1.04
N ILE A 110 1.39 9.31 0.31
CA ILE A 110 0.77 10.59 -0.10
C ILE A 110 0.39 11.42 1.12
N ARG A 111 -0.28 10.82 2.12
CA ARG A 111 -0.70 11.53 3.33
C ARG A 111 0.49 12.13 4.08
N ASN A 112 1.55 11.35 4.25
CA ASN A 112 2.75 11.77 4.98
C ASN A 112 3.61 12.77 4.22
N ASN A 113 3.38 12.92 2.91
CA ASN A 113 4.10 13.86 2.04
C ASN A 113 3.19 14.94 1.45
N LEU A 114 1.98 15.16 1.99
CA LEU A 114 1.03 16.17 1.52
C LEU A 114 1.67 17.56 1.30
N PRO A 115 2.51 18.09 2.22
CA PRO A 115 3.14 19.39 2.01
C PRO A 115 4.06 19.45 0.79
N GLN A 116 4.73 18.34 0.44
CA GLN A 116 5.64 18.26 -0.72
C GLN A 116 4.90 18.06 -2.04
N LEU A 117 3.66 17.57 -1.97
CA LEU A 117 2.78 17.40 -3.12
C LEU A 117 2.08 18.70 -3.52
N LEU A 118 2.13 19.74 -2.68
CA LEU A 118 1.72 21.10 -3.01
C LEU A 118 2.84 21.78 -3.80
N SER A 119 2.69 21.85 -5.12
CA SER A 119 3.55 22.72 -5.93
C SER A 119 2.99 24.15 -5.91
N TYR A 120 3.87 25.14 -6.06
CA TYR A 120 3.50 26.56 -6.20
C TYR A 120 2.50 26.80 -7.37
N LYS A 121 2.43 25.89 -8.35
CA LYS A 121 1.46 25.93 -9.45
C LYS A 121 0.03 25.58 -9.03
N ASP A 122 -0.16 24.77 -7.98
CA ASP A 122 -1.48 24.30 -7.53
C ASP A 122 -2.21 25.37 -6.70
N VAL A 123 -1.45 26.24 -6.02
CA VAL A 123 -1.98 27.37 -5.22
C VAL A 123 -2.64 28.44 -6.10
N LYS A 124 -2.33 28.47 -7.41
CA LYS A 124 -2.87 29.48 -8.34
C LYS A 124 -4.19 29.08 -9.02
N ILE A 125 -4.66 27.84 -8.80
CA ILE A 125 -5.86 27.27 -9.42
C ILE A 125 -7.01 27.09 -8.41
N LEU A 126 -6.75 27.29 -7.11
CA LEU A 126 -7.77 27.42 -6.06
C LEU A 126 -8.20 28.88 -5.91
#